data_AF-A0AAN9C3H7-F1
#
_entry.id   AF-A0AAN9C3H7-F1
#
_cell.length_a   1.000
_cell.length_b   1.000
_cell.length_c   1.000
_cell.angle_alpha   90.00
_cell.angle_beta   90.00
_cell.angle_gamma   90.00
#
_symmetry.space_group_name_H-M   'P 1'
#
loop_
_entity.id
_entity.type
_entity.pdbx_description
1 polymer ?
#
loop_
_entity_poly.entity_id
_entity_poly.type
_entity_poly.pdbx_seq_one_letter_code
_entity_poly.pdbx_strand_id
1 'polypeptide(L)'
;MASKVNSSTATPDGVDNGIKGPVTWDDATWILTSAFIIFTMQSGFGMVESGVVASRNTVNIMVKNVVDVVFGGITYWMFGYALSFGQGPYSNPFCGVGDFFVDTDGEDMGLVYATFVFQLSFATTATTIVSGAMAERTNLTAYIVFSLLNTIVYCIPAHWVWGSNGFLAQLGAVDFAGSGVVHLVGACSGLVATLMLKPRTGRYAPGQQWPSLVNPVNAIMGTFMLWWGWLAFNCGSTFGISGGKWMLASKAAFTTLIASMAGGITGTLVSYLSKRGKYDVGYLINSILGSLVAITASCPLVRSYEAVIIGMVGALCTLGCCRLMDRLQIDDPVCAVAIHGASGLWGLLAVGLFVEDDNLEDLTKNRNGLLKGGGFYLLGIQVLTIVCEVSWSMLTTFLMLLLIDNTLGLRVSLEEERLGADFCEHGLRITTLRLSQLLNNPSASHNPLNSRTNPSASHSPLNSRSNLLEASSSEEVLDDRPRKERNGFRPRSRSVSWFDSNPSLGSVQEINIYGDHVRERTLVKTAIKQNVKGSKKSPSTSSAATSPPSKLGNTKRRAVKGSRLENVANIPAQEIQDGSRNDRISDDLIPPSVLPL
;
A
#
# COMPACT_ATOMS: atom_id res chain seq x y z
N MET A 1 -4.19 9.51 -41.36
CA MET A 1 -3.24 8.60 -42.04
C MET A 1 -2.31 8.05 -40.96
N ALA A 2 -2.31 6.75 -40.73
CA ALA A 2 -1.46 6.12 -39.72
C ALA A 2 -0.11 5.73 -40.33
N SER A 3 0.99 6.07 -39.68
CA SER A 3 2.32 5.54 -40.01
C SER A 3 2.73 4.53 -38.93
N LYS A 4 2.70 3.24 -39.28
CA LYS A 4 3.34 2.20 -38.47
C LYS A 4 4.84 2.46 -38.43
N VAL A 5 5.44 2.48 -37.24
CA VAL A 5 6.89 2.40 -37.06
C VAL A 5 7.21 0.99 -36.57
N ASN A 6 7.48 0.08 -37.51
CA ASN A 6 8.11 -1.20 -37.17
C ASN A 6 9.58 -0.95 -36.84
N SER A 7 9.98 -1.12 -35.58
CA SER A 7 11.38 -1.21 -35.19
C SER A 7 11.83 -2.68 -35.17
N SER A 8 12.08 -3.25 -36.35
CA SER A 8 12.68 -4.59 -36.49
C SER A 8 13.88 -4.58 -37.43
N THR A 9 15.05 -4.24 -36.91
CA THR A 9 16.34 -4.48 -37.56
C THR A 9 16.88 -5.83 -37.09
N ALA A 10 16.54 -6.90 -37.81
CA ALA A 10 17.11 -8.23 -37.58
C ALA A 10 18.59 -8.24 -38.01
N THR A 11 19.47 -8.69 -37.11
CA THR A 11 20.87 -8.99 -37.43
C THR A 11 20.96 -10.35 -38.13
N PRO A 12 21.64 -10.47 -39.28
CA PRO A 12 21.76 -11.74 -39.99
C PRO A 12 22.92 -12.57 -39.43
N ASP A 13 22.73 -13.19 -38.26
CA ASP A 13 23.45 -14.40 -37.84
C ASP A 13 22.64 -15.14 -36.76
N GLY A 14 22.37 -16.42 -37.00
CA GLY A 14 21.27 -17.14 -36.36
C GLY A 14 21.58 -17.77 -34.99
N VAL A 15 21.63 -16.96 -33.94
CA VAL A 15 21.33 -17.41 -32.56
C VAL A 15 20.39 -16.40 -31.91
N ASP A 16 19.08 -16.64 -32.03
CA ASP A 16 18.08 -15.91 -31.25
C ASP A 16 18.14 -16.39 -29.80
N ASN A 17 18.70 -15.54 -28.91
CA ASN A 17 18.81 -15.84 -27.48
C ASN A 17 17.47 -15.66 -26.72
N GLY A 18 16.34 -15.40 -27.39
CA GLY A 18 14.99 -15.65 -26.86
C GLY A 18 14.52 -14.81 -25.66
N ILE A 19 15.32 -13.84 -25.20
CA ILE A 19 15.07 -13.08 -23.96
C ILE A 19 14.13 -11.87 -24.17
N LYS A 20 14.06 -11.30 -25.38
CA LYS A 20 13.22 -10.11 -25.69
C LYS A 20 12.12 -10.40 -26.71
N GLY A 21 11.21 -11.31 -26.34
CA GLY A 21 9.95 -11.53 -27.05
C GLY A 21 8.86 -10.50 -26.71
N PRO A 22 7.76 -10.43 -27.49
CA PRO A 22 6.57 -9.66 -27.10
C PRO A 22 5.94 -10.24 -25.83
N VAL A 23 5.24 -9.38 -25.06
CA VAL A 23 4.56 -9.78 -23.82
C VAL A 23 3.57 -10.89 -24.10
N THR A 24 3.69 -12.00 -23.37
CA THR A 24 2.87 -13.19 -23.59
C THR A 24 1.58 -13.18 -22.76
N TRP A 25 0.68 -14.12 -23.03
CA TRP A 25 -0.49 -14.39 -22.19
C TRP A 25 -0.12 -14.83 -20.74
N ASP A 26 1.06 -15.39 -20.53
CA ASP A 26 1.57 -15.86 -19.24
C ASP A 26 2.11 -14.67 -18.45
N ASP A 27 2.78 -13.73 -19.15
CA ASP A 27 3.19 -12.45 -18.59
C ASP A 27 1.97 -11.60 -18.20
N ALA A 28 0.95 -11.51 -19.06
CA ALA A 28 -0.29 -10.79 -18.74
C ALA A 28 -1.01 -11.40 -17.53
N THR A 29 -1.05 -12.74 -17.43
CA THR A 29 -1.59 -13.46 -16.27
C THR A 29 -0.80 -13.15 -15.00
N TRP A 30 0.53 -13.12 -15.09
CA TRP A 30 1.42 -12.77 -13.98
C TRP A 30 1.23 -11.32 -13.51
N ILE A 31 1.20 -10.36 -14.44
CA ILE A 31 1.03 -8.92 -14.16
C ILE A 31 -0.33 -8.66 -13.49
N LEU A 32 -1.43 -9.19 -14.05
CA LEU A 32 -2.77 -8.98 -13.50
C LEU A 32 -2.94 -9.65 -12.13
N THR A 33 -2.48 -10.89 -11.98
CA THR A 33 -2.54 -11.60 -10.69
C THR A 33 -1.73 -10.87 -9.63
N SER A 34 -0.53 -10.39 -9.99
CA SER A 34 0.29 -9.58 -9.10
C SER A 34 -0.41 -8.29 -8.69
N ALA A 35 -0.97 -7.54 -9.66
CA ALA A 35 -1.70 -6.32 -9.39
C ALA A 35 -2.90 -6.54 -8.44
N PHE A 36 -3.69 -7.60 -8.65
CA PHE A 36 -4.81 -7.93 -7.75
C PHE A 36 -4.35 -8.23 -6.32
N ILE A 37 -3.22 -8.94 -6.16
CA ILE A 37 -2.64 -9.20 -4.83
C ILE A 37 -2.11 -7.90 -4.21
N ILE A 38 -1.46 -7.02 -4.98
CA ILE A 38 -0.99 -5.71 -4.50
C ILE A 38 -2.16 -4.82 -4.07
N PHE A 39 -3.29 -4.82 -4.78
CA PHE A 39 -4.49 -4.10 -4.33
C PHE A 39 -4.98 -4.53 -2.94
N THR A 40 -4.70 -5.78 -2.51
CA THR A 40 -5.02 -6.21 -1.15
C THR A 40 -4.14 -5.55 -0.06
N MET A 41 -3.01 -4.94 -0.44
CA MET A 41 -2.21 -4.11 0.47
C MET A 41 -2.97 -2.90 0.99
N GLN A 42 -3.97 -2.38 0.26
CA GLN A 42 -4.83 -1.29 0.74
C GLN A 42 -5.61 -1.70 2.01
N SER A 43 -6.11 -2.95 2.06
CA SER A 43 -6.67 -3.52 3.29
C SER A 43 -5.60 -3.71 4.37
N GLY A 44 -4.36 -4.01 3.98
CA GLY A 44 -3.21 -4.13 4.86
C GLY A 44 -2.84 -2.81 5.56
N PHE A 45 -2.68 -1.72 4.79
CA PHE A 45 -2.48 -0.36 5.31
C PHE A 45 -3.63 0.01 6.25
N GLY A 46 -4.87 -0.08 5.79
CA GLY A 46 -6.05 0.20 6.62
C GLY A 46 -6.04 -0.57 7.95
N MET A 47 -5.71 -1.86 7.95
CA MET A 47 -5.61 -2.68 9.17
C MET A 47 -4.43 -2.29 10.08
N VAL A 48 -3.25 -1.94 9.53
CA VAL A 48 -2.13 -1.40 10.31
C VAL A 48 -2.52 -0.08 10.96
N GLU A 49 -2.99 0.88 10.17
CA GLU A 49 -3.31 2.23 10.62
C GLU A 49 -4.44 2.23 11.65
N SER A 50 -5.54 1.50 11.37
CA SER A 50 -6.67 1.32 12.29
C SER A 50 -6.31 0.57 13.58
N GLY A 51 -5.23 -0.24 13.57
CA GLY A 51 -4.66 -0.87 14.75
C GLY A 51 -3.82 0.06 15.63
N VAL A 52 -3.30 1.15 15.07
CA VAL A 52 -2.47 2.14 15.76
C VAL A 52 -3.28 3.32 16.30
N VAL A 53 -4.22 3.87 15.51
CA VAL A 53 -4.99 5.06 15.88
C VAL A 53 -5.98 4.79 17.03
N ALA A 54 -6.36 5.84 17.74
CA ALA A 54 -7.43 5.80 18.74
C ALA A 54 -8.74 5.30 18.13
N SER A 55 -9.53 4.59 18.94
CA SER A 55 -10.83 3.99 18.58
C SER A 55 -11.93 4.98 18.15
N ARG A 56 -11.60 6.27 18.02
CA ARG A 56 -12.45 7.37 17.57
C ARG A 56 -12.08 7.89 16.17
N ASN A 57 -11.06 7.29 15.55
CA ASN A 57 -10.54 7.60 14.23
C ASN A 57 -10.35 6.33 13.37
N THR A 58 -10.82 5.17 13.87
CA THR A 58 -10.61 3.84 13.28
C THR A 58 -11.39 3.69 11.97
N VAL A 59 -12.59 4.28 11.88
CA VAL A 59 -13.35 4.28 10.62
C VAL A 59 -12.79 5.33 9.67
N ASN A 60 -12.44 6.51 10.17
CA ASN A 60 -11.90 7.60 9.37
C ASN A 60 -10.63 7.21 8.61
N ILE A 61 -9.72 6.50 9.27
CA ILE A 61 -8.46 6.08 8.65
C ILE A 61 -8.69 5.00 7.58
N MET A 62 -9.65 4.08 7.80
CA MET A 62 -10.10 3.13 6.77
C MET A 62 -10.74 3.85 5.57
N VAL A 63 -11.52 4.92 5.80
CA VAL A 63 -12.11 5.73 4.72
C VAL A 63 -11.04 6.47 3.94
N LYS A 64 -9.95 6.94 4.57
CA LYS A 64 -8.81 7.56 3.87
C LYS A 64 -8.14 6.60 2.88
N ASN A 65 -7.92 5.34 3.29
CA ASN A 65 -7.42 4.29 2.40
C ASN A 65 -8.37 4.04 1.19
N VAL A 66 -9.69 4.07 1.39
CA VAL A 66 -10.67 3.97 0.29
C VAL A 66 -10.64 5.22 -0.60
N VAL A 67 -10.50 6.41 -0.02
CA VAL A 67 -10.34 7.67 -0.74
C VAL A 67 -9.12 7.64 -1.65
N ASP A 68 -8.00 7.06 -1.22
CA ASP A 68 -6.78 6.98 -2.03
C ASP A 68 -6.94 6.07 -3.25
N VAL A 69 -7.69 4.97 -3.13
CA VAL A 69 -8.05 4.12 -4.27
C VAL A 69 -9.03 4.83 -5.22
N VAL A 70 -10.06 5.51 -4.69
CA VAL A 70 -11.12 6.13 -5.50
C VAL A 70 -10.64 7.41 -6.19
N PHE A 71 -10.06 8.35 -5.44
CA PHE A 71 -9.71 9.69 -5.89
C PHE A 71 -8.28 9.78 -6.43
N GLY A 72 -7.31 9.14 -5.79
CA GLY A 72 -5.98 8.93 -6.37
C GLY A 72 -6.07 8.08 -7.64
N GLY A 73 -6.89 7.01 -7.62
CA GLY A 73 -7.04 6.13 -8.78
C GLY A 73 -7.74 6.76 -9.99
N ILE A 74 -8.81 7.54 -9.80
CA ILE A 74 -9.46 8.21 -10.93
C ILE A 74 -8.53 9.25 -11.58
N THR A 75 -7.72 9.98 -10.79
CA THR A 75 -6.76 10.93 -11.37
C THR A 75 -5.56 10.23 -12.01
N TYR A 76 -5.17 9.06 -11.51
CA TYR A 76 -4.19 8.21 -12.19
C TYR A 76 -4.68 7.74 -13.57
N TRP A 77 -5.96 7.37 -13.70
CA TRP A 77 -6.59 7.08 -15.00
C TRP A 77 -6.66 8.33 -15.91
N MET A 78 -7.09 9.47 -15.39
CA MET A 78 -7.26 10.69 -16.18
C MET A 78 -5.94 11.22 -16.76
N PHE A 79 -4.87 11.26 -15.95
CA PHE A 79 -3.59 11.85 -16.35
C PHE A 79 -2.35 11.22 -15.69
N GLY A 80 -2.46 10.44 -14.62
CA GLY A 80 -1.28 9.91 -13.95
C GLY A 80 -0.51 8.88 -14.78
N TYR A 81 -1.22 7.96 -15.44
CA TYR A 81 -0.60 7.04 -16.40
C TYR A 81 0.09 7.79 -17.55
N ALA A 82 -0.58 8.82 -18.08
CA ALA A 82 -0.03 9.70 -19.11
C ALA A 82 1.30 10.34 -18.71
N LEU A 83 1.35 10.93 -17.50
CA LEU A 83 2.55 11.57 -16.96
C LEU A 83 3.67 10.58 -16.62
N SER A 84 3.32 9.36 -16.23
CA SER A 84 4.28 8.30 -15.85
C SER A 84 4.87 7.59 -17.08
N PHE A 85 4.02 7.14 -18.01
CA PHE A 85 4.37 6.18 -19.05
C PHE A 85 3.99 6.61 -20.47
N GLY A 86 3.25 7.71 -20.66
CA GLY A 86 2.77 8.12 -21.98
C GLY A 86 3.90 8.31 -23.00
N GLN A 87 3.69 7.85 -24.23
CA GLN A 87 4.72 7.83 -25.30
C GLN A 87 4.42 8.77 -26.49
N GLY A 88 3.60 9.80 -26.27
CA GLY A 88 3.22 10.75 -27.32
C GLY A 88 4.35 11.74 -27.70
N PRO A 89 4.13 12.58 -28.74
CA PRO A 89 5.18 13.43 -29.31
C PRO A 89 5.80 14.49 -28.39
N TYR A 90 5.19 14.73 -27.22
CA TYR A 90 5.65 15.70 -26.22
C TYR A 90 6.30 15.02 -24.99
N SER A 91 6.32 13.69 -24.94
CA SER A 91 7.08 12.94 -23.93
C SER A 91 8.55 13.29 -24.01
N ASN A 92 9.14 13.55 -22.85
CA ASN A 92 10.50 14.07 -22.72
C ASN A 92 11.12 13.53 -21.41
N PRO A 93 12.44 13.66 -21.17
CA PRO A 93 13.08 13.00 -20.03
C PRO A 93 12.57 13.42 -18.63
N PHE A 94 11.77 14.48 -18.53
CA PHE A 94 11.15 14.92 -17.28
C PHE A 94 9.72 14.36 -17.07
N CYS A 95 8.95 14.11 -18.12
CA CYS A 95 7.60 13.55 -18.02
C CYS A 95 7.09 12.89 -19.30
N GLY A 96 6.21 11.89 -19.14
CA GLY A 96 5.40 11.34 -20.22
C GLY A 96 4.27 12.29 -20.61
N VAL A 97 3.90 12.28 -21.89
CA VAL A 97 2.76 13.02 -22.43
C VAL A 97 2.11 12.21 -23.56
N GLY A 98 0.98 11.57 -23.27
CA GLY A 98 0.23 10.69 -24.17
C GLY A 98 -0.74 9.86 -23.33
N ASP A 99 -1.69 9.14 -23.92
CA ASP A 99 -2.47 8.12 -23.18
C ASP A 99 -3.25 8.67 -21.96
N PHE A 100 -3.74 9.92 -22.07
CA PHE A 100 -4.67 10.52 -21.11
C PHE A 100 -6.03 9.82 -21.17
N PHE A 101 -6.69 9.65 -20.02
CA PHE A 101 -7.95 8.91 -19.89
C PHE A 101 -7.86 7.50 -20.51
N VAL A 102 -6.86 6.72 -20.07
CA VAL A 102 -6.43 5.44 -20.68
C VAL A 102 -7.61 4.62 -21.21
N ASP A 103 -7.67 4.52 -22.53
CA ASP A 103 -8.64 3.77 -23.33
C ASP A 103 -7.92 3.36 -24.62
N THR A 104 -7.94 2.07 -24.95
CA THR A 104 -7.23 1.52 -26.11
C THR A 104 -7.93 0.28 -26.67
N ASP A 105 -7.74 0.06 -27.97
CA ASP A 105 -8.20 -1.10 -28.71
C ASP A 105 -7.03 -1.81 -29.44
N GLY A 106 -7.35 -2.79 -30.30
CA GLY A 106 -6.36 -3.48 -31.12
C GLY A 106 -5.50 -4.51 -30.38
N GLU A 107 -4.31 -4.75 -30.92
CA GLU A 107 -3.39 -5.84 -30.49
C GLU A 107 -2.69 -5.53 -29.15
N ASP A 108 -2.38 -4.25 -28.88
CA ASP A 108 -1.69 -3.82 -27.65
C ASP A 108 -2.62 -3.68 -26.43
N MET A 109 -3.93 -3.84 -26.62
CA MET A 109 -4.97 -3.59 -25.62
C MET A 109 -4.75 -4.32 -24.29
N GLY A 110 -4.37 -5.59 -24.33
CA GLY A 110 -4.10 -6.38 -23.12
C GLY A 110 -2.89 -5.87 -22.33
N LEU A 111 -1.83 -5.43 -23.02
CA LEU A 111 -0.61 -4.92 -22.41
C LEU A 111 -0.87 -3.56 -21.72
N VAL A 112 -1.52 -2.63 -22.41
CA VAL A 112 -1.80 -1.29 -21.85
C VAL A 112 -2.67 -1.40 -20.59
N TYR A 113 -3.77 -2.17 -20.64
CA TYR A 113 -4.63 -2.33 -19.46
C TYR A 113 -3.94 -3.09 -18.32
N ALA A 114 -3.15 -4.12 -18.59
CA ALA A 114 -2.37 -4.80 -17.55
C ALA A 114 -1.33 -3.86 -16.91
N THR A 115 -0.62 -3.06 -17.73
CA THR A 115 0.33 -2.04 -17.25
C THR A 115 -0.38 -1.00 -16.39
N PHE A 116 -1.53 -0.50 -16.85
CA PHE A 116 -2.32 0.48 -16.12
C PHE A 116 -2.75 -0.04 -14.74
N VAL A 117 -3.35 -1.23 -14.68
CA VAL A 117 -3.85 -1.82 -13.42
C VAL A 117 -2.70 -2.12 -12.46
N PHE A 118 -1.54 -2.58 -12.96
CA PHE A 118 -0.35 -2.79 -12.14
C PHE A 118 0.17 -1.45 -11.56
N GLN A 119 0.42 -0.46 -12.41
CA GLN A 119 1.01 0.83 -11.99
C GLN A 119 0.06 1.69 -11.14
N LEU A 120 -1.25 1.58 -11.35
CA LEU A 120 -2.29 2.17 -10.50
C LEU A 120 -2.17 1.68 -9.04
N SER A 121 -1.83 0.42 -8.83
CA SER A 121 -1.69 -0.15 -7.47
C SER A 121 -0.48 0.44 -6.71
N PHE A 122 0.58 0.82 -7.43
CA PHE A 122 1.77 1.51 -6.88
C PHE A 122 1.46 2.99 -6.62
N ALA A 123 0.81 3.68 -7.56
CA ALA A 123 0.42 5.09 -7.44
C ALA A 123 -0.52 5.35 -6.25
N THR A 124 -1.53 4.48 -6.08
CA THR A 124 -2.44 4.55 -4.94
C THR A 124 -1.70 4.24 -3.64
N THR A 125 -0.83 3.23 -3.61
CA THR A 125 0.01 2.90 -2.44
C THR A 125 0.92 4.06 -2.00
N ALA A 126 1.55 4.78 -2.94
CA ALA A 126 2.37 5.96 -2.64
C ALA A 126 1.55 7.08 -1.96
N THR A 127 0.26 7.16 -2.26
CA THR A 127 -0.68 8.10 -1.61
C THR A 127 -1.14 7.57 -0.24
N THR A 128 -1.47 6.28 -0.14
CA THR A 128 -1.88 5.63 1.12
C THR A 128 -0.82 5.76 2.21
N ILE A 129 0.48 5.73 1.90
CA ILE A 129 1.58 5.99 2.87
C ILE A 129 1.39 7.33 3.63
N VAL A 130 0.75 8.31 3.00
CA VAL A 130 0.50 9.63 3.59
C VAL A 130 -0.67 9.60 4.59
N SER A 131 -1.68 8.73 4.40
CA SER A 131 -2.82 8.51 5.30
C SER A 131 -2.37 8.37 6.76
N GLY A 132 -1.50 7.38 7.01
CA GLY A 132 -1.00 7.05 8.34
C GLY A 132 -0.24 8.19 9.02
N ALA A 133 0.61 8.92 8.28
CA ALA A 133 1.33 10.10 8.80
C ALA A 133 0.37 11.26 9.17
N MET A 134 -0.71 11.40 8.43
CA MET A 134 -1.75 12.43 8.58
C MET A 134 -2.86 12.05 9.58
N ALA A 135 -2.78 10.89 10.23
CA ALA A 135 -3.90 10.36 11.00
C ALA A 135 -4.37 11.27 12.16
N GLU A 136 -5.65 11.06 12.53
CA GLU A 136 -6.39 11.66 13.67
C GLU A 136 -6.66 13.17 13.69
N ARG A 137 -5.89 13.98 12.95
CA ARG A 137 -6.02 15.45 12.99
C ARG A 137 -6.25 16.14 11.64
N THR A 138 -6.31 15.38 10.55
CA THR A 138 -6.48 15.91 9.20
C THR A 138 -7.94 15.90 8.78
N ASN A 139 -8.43 17.05 8.32
CA ASN A 139 -9.76 17.24 7.74
C ASN A 139 -9.93 16.33 6.51
N LEU A 140 -10.96 15.49 6.48
CA LEU A 140 -11.18 14.52 5.41
C LEU A 140 -11.48 15.18 4.06
N THR A 141 -12.12 16.35 4.03
CA THR A 141 -12.34 17.10 2.78
C THR A 141 -11.02 17.60 2.20
N ALA A 142 -10.15 18.14 3.05
CA ALA A 142 -8.78 18.50 2.67
C ALA A 142 -7.98 17.27 2.20
N TYR A 143 -8.15 16.12 2.87
CA TYR A 143 -7.50 14.86 2.48
C TYR A 143 -7.99 14.33 1.12
N ILE A 144 -9.29 14.42 0.81
CA ILE A 144 -9.83 14.02 -0.52
C ILE A 144 -9.22 14.88 -1.62
N VAL A 145 -9.08 16.19 -1.41
CA VAL A 145 -8.43 17.10 -2.38
C VAL A 145 -6.93 16.83 -2.49
N PHE A 146 -6.26 16.53 -1.37
CA PHE A 146 -4.86 16.07 -1.40
C PHE A 146 -4.72 14.79 -2.23
N SER A 147 -5.56 13.79 -1.98
CA SER A 147 -5.54 12.48 -2.65
C SER A 147 -5.73 12.58 -4.17
N LEU A 148 -6.64 13.44 -4.64
CA LEU A 148 -6.80 13.80 -6.05
C LEU A 148 -5.50 14.36 -6.68
N LEU A 149 -4.75 15.19 -5.94
CA LEU A 149 -3.61 15.95 -6.46
C LEU A 149 -2.27 15.23 -6.27
N ASN A 150 -2.16 14.34 -5.27
CA ASN A 150 -0.92 13.61 -4.94
C ASN A 150 -0.43 12.70 -6.06
N THR A 151 -1.32 12.28 -6.96
CA THR A 151 -0.99 11.64 -8.23
C THR A 151 0.13 12.38 -8.99
N ILE A 152 0.14 13.72 -9.01
CA ILE A 152 1.19 14.52 -9.68
C ILE A 152 2.56 14.34 -9.00
N VAL A 153 2.58 14.19 -7.67
CA VAL A 153 3.81 14.01 -6.89
C VAL A 153 4.46 12.67 -7.20
N TYR A 154 3.66 11.63 -7.40
CA TYR A 154 4.10 10.27 -7.74
C TYR A 154 4.53 10.11 -9.20
N CYS A 155 3.72 10.57 -10.15
CA CYS A 155 3.89 10.20 -11.58
C CYS A 155 5.19 10.73 -12.20
N ILE A 156 5.70 11.86 -11.70
CA ILE A 156 6.90 12.50 -12.22
C ILE A 156 8.18 11.70 -11.83
N PRO A 157 8.44 11.37 -10.55
CA PRO A 157 9.43 10.36 -10.16
C PRO A 157 9.28 9.01 -10.86
N ALA A 158 8.05 8.50 -10.98
CA ALA A 158 7.80 7.25 -11.71
C ALA A 158 8.24 7.33 -13.17
N HIS A 159 7.99 8.46 -13.84
CA HIS A 159 8.52 8.68 -15.18
C HIS A 159 10.05 8.74 -15.21
N TRP A 160 10.68 9.42 -14.26
CA TRP A 160 12.14 9.58 -14.25
C TRP A 160 12.88 8.24 -14.19
N VAL A 161 12.36 7.28 -13.42
CA VAL A 161 13.03 6.01 -13.13
C VAL A 161 12.49 4.84 -13.96
N TRP A 162 11.20 4.83 -14.31
CA TRP A 162 10.55 3.73 -15.05
C TRP A 162 10.03 4.12 -16.45
N GLY A 163 9.98 5.42 -16.76
CA GLY A 163 9.72 5.87 -18.12
C GLY A 163 10.86 5.50 -19.07
N SER A 164 10.53 4.97 -20.24
CA SER A 164 11.49 4.54 -21.29
C SER A 164 12.56 5.59 -21.61
N ASN A 165 12.19 6.88 -21.61
CA ASN A 165 13.01 8.04 -21.89
C ASN A 165 13.34 8.88 -20.64
N GLY A 166 12.91 8.47 -19.44
CA GLY A 166 13.08 9.20 -18.18
C GLY A 166 14.56 9.41 -17.83
N PHE A 167 14.92 10.59 -17.32
CA PHE A 167 16.35 10.96 -17.24
C PHE A 167 17.16 10.08 -16.26
N LEU A 168 16.59 9.62 -15.14
CA LEU A 168 17.27 8.73 -14.20
C LEU A 168 17.40 7.31 -14.79
N ALA A 169 16.34 6.80 -15.43
CA ALA A 169 16.36 5.56 -16.19
C ALA A 169 17.44 5.60 -17.28
N GLN A 170 17.59 6.73 -17.99
CA GLN A 170 18.63 6.91 -19.00
C GLN A 170 20.04 6.91 -18.42
N LEU A 171 20.28 7.57 -17.28
CA LEU A 171 21.56 7.50 -16.55
C LEU A 171 21.89 6.10 -15.99
N GLY A 172 20.87 5.24 -15.82
CA GLY A 172 20.98 3.90 -15.26
C GLY A 172 20.75 3.86 -13.75
N ALA A 173 19.79 4.65 -13.26
CA ALA A 173 19.24 4.48 -11.93
C ALA A 173 18.45 3.16 -11.86
N VAL A 174 18.54 2.49 -10.72
CA VAL A 174 17.88 1.21 -10.48
C VAL A 174 17.00 1.35 -9.23
N ASP A 175 15.71 1.28 -9.43
CA ASP A 175 14.72 1.07 -8.38
C ASP A 175 13.71 0.05 -8.90
N PHE A 176 13.98 -1.23 -8.68
CA PHE A 176 13.25 -2.30 -9.35
C PHE A 176 11.74 -2.33 -9.05
N ALA A 177 11.35 -1.98 -7.81
CA ALA A 177 9.95 -2.03 -7.38
C ALA A 177 9.50 -0.81 -6.52
N GLY A 178 10.33 0.22 -6.30
CA GLY A 178 9.88 1.47 -5.68
C GLY A 178 10.34 1.74 -4.25
N SER A 179 11.56 1.39 -3.83
CA SER A 179 12.11 1.94 -2.56
C SER A 179 12.19 3.47 -2.60
N GLY A 180 12.45 4.03 -3.77
CA GLY A 180 12.36 5.45 -4.09
C GLY A 180 10.95 5.86 -4.47
N VAL A 181 10.57 5.50 -5.70
CA VAL A 181 9.39 6.00 -6.44
C VAL A 181 8.07 5.85 -5.67
N VAL A 182 7.91 4.80 -4.87
CA VAL A 182 6.71 4.60 -4.02
C VAL A 182 7.02 5.01 -2.59
N HIS A 183 8.01 4.40 -1.96
CA HIS A 183 8.19 4.49 -0.52
C HIS A 183 8.86 5.81 -0.09
N LEU A 184 9.97 6.23 -0.70
CA LEU A 184 10.63 7.50 -0.37
C LEU A 184 9.76 8.70 -0.77
N VAL A 185 9.14 8.67 -1.95
CA VAL A 185 8.20 9.69 -2.44
C VAL A 185 7.00 9.86 -1.51
N GLY A 186 6.32 8.75 -1.16
CA GLY A 186 5.20 8.76 -0.21
C GLY A 186 5.61 9.23 1.19
N ALA A 187 6.77 8.79 1.68
CA ALA A 187 7.31 9.23 2.96
C ALA A 187 7.70 10.71 3.01
N CYS A 188 8.23 11.27 1.91
CA CYS A 188 8.52 12.70 1.81
C CYS A 188 7.23 13.53 1.87
N SER A 189 6.18 13.07 1.20
CA SER A 189 4.86 13.69 1.28
C SER A 189 4.27 13.59 2.69
N GLY A 190 4.36 12.42 3.33
CA GLY A 190 3.99 12.22 4.74
C GLY A 190 4.77 13.08 5.72
N LEU A 191 6.08 13.29 5.50
CA LEU A 191 6.93 14.14 6.32
C LEU A 191 6.51 15.61 6.24
N VAL A 192 6.29 16.13 5.04
CA VAL A 192 5.79 17.50 4.86
C VAL A 192 4.40 17.66 5.48
N ALA A 193 3.51 16.70 5.25
CA ALA A 193 2.16 16.72 5.82
C ALA A 193 2.17 16.74 7.35
N THR A 194 2.95 15.88 8.00
CA THR A 194 3.01 15.84 9.47
C THR A 194 3.66 17.09 10.08
N LEU A 195 4.66 17.67 9.41
CA LEU A 195 5.28 18.94 9.81
C LEU A 195 4.29 20.11 9.74
N MET A 196 3.50 20.19 8.66
CA MET A 196 2.48 21.23 8.49
C MET A 196 1.32 21.07 9.48
N LEU A 197 0.83 19.84 9.65
CA LEU A 197 -0.22 19.51 10.62
C LEU A 197 0.20 19.78 12.07
N LYS A 198 1.49 19.64 12.40
CA LYS A 198 2.06 19.66 13.76
C LYS A 198 1.55 18.47 14.61
N PRO A 199 2.08 18.25 15.84
CA PRO A 199 1.65 17.14 16.69
C PRO A 199 0.17 17.14 17.07
N ARG A 200 -0.37 15.93 17.28
CA ARG A 200 -1.66 15.74 17.93
C ARG A 200 -1.67 16.38 19.31
N THR A 201 -2.81 16.94 19.69
CA THR A 201 -2.98 17.67 20.94
C THR A 201 -2.67 16.78 22.14
N GLY A 202 -1.63 17.14 22.90
CA GLY A 202 -1.18 16.42 24.09
C GLY A 202 -0.18 15.29 23.85
N ARG A 203 0.15 14.95 22.59
CA ARG A 203 1.04 13.80 22.25
C ARG A 203 2.42 13.83 22.92
N TYR A 204 2.96 15.02 23.17
CA TYR A 204 4.25 15.26 23.82
C TYR A 204 4.13 16.03 25.14
N ALA A 205 2.95 16.03 25.78
CA ALA A 205 2.76 16.67 27.08
C ALA A 205 3.56 15.94 28.18
N PRO A 206 4.21 16.65 29.11
CA PRO A 206 4.97 16.03 30.21
C PRO A 206 4.10 15.08 31.04
N GLY A 207 4.62 13.88 31.32
CA GLY A 207 3.95 12.87 32.13
C GLY A 207 2.83 12.09 31.44
N GLN A 208 2.46 12.42 30.19
CA GLN A 208 1.44 11.69 29.44
C GLN A 208 2.06 10.56 28.61
N GLN A 209 1.63 9.32 28.87
CA GLN A 209 2.01 8.17 28.03
C GLN A 209 0.96 7.99 26.91
N TRP A 210 1.36 8.27 25.67
CA TRP A 210 0.51 7.98 24.51
C TRP A 210 0.60 6.48 24.18
N PRO A 211 -0.53 5.77 23.95
CA PRO A 211 -0.49 4.38 23.52
C PRO A 211 0.09 4.29 22.09
N SER A 212 1.01 3.35 21.87
CA SER A 212 1.62 3.11 20.55
C SER A 212 0.81 2.18 19.65
N LEU A 213 -0.08 1.38 20.23
CA LEU A 213 -1.02 0.49 19.54
C LEU A 213 -2.32 0.45 20.35
N VAL A 214 -3.47 0.52 19.68
CA VAL A 214 -4.80 0.53 20.30
C VAL A 214 -5.54 -0.79 20.03
N ASN A 215 -5.39 -1.34 18.83
CA ASN A 215 -5.79 -2.71 18.48
C ASN A 215 -4.59 -3.45 17.85
N PRO A 216 -3.71 -4.06 18.67
CA PRO A 216 -2.55 -4.80 18.17
C PRO A 216 -2.88 -5.96 17.25
N VAL A 217 -4.07 -6.58 17.40
CA VAL A 217 -4.50 -7.69 16.52
C VAL A 217 -4.72 -7.18 15.10
N ASN A 218 -5.42 -6.05 14.93
CA ASN A 218 -5.58 -5.44 13.60
C ASN A 218 -4.23 -5.04 13.00
N ALA A 219 -3.33 -4.48 13.80
CA ALA A 219 -2.01 -4.09 13.32
C ALA A 219 -1.18 -5.30 12.82
N ILE A 220 -1.23 -6.42 13.54
CA ILE A 220 -0.58 -7.67 13.13
C ILE A 220 -1.25 -8.25 11.86
N MET A 221 -2.58 -8.27 11.78
CA MET A 221 -3.30 -8.75 10.59
C MET A 221 -3.01 -7.90 9.35
N GLY A 222 -2.94 -6.57 9.52
CA GLY A 222 -2.50 -5.65 8.46
C GLY A 222 -1.08 -5.93 8.01
N THR A 223 -0.17 -6.21 8.96
CA THR A 223 1.22 -6.58 8.67
C THR A 223 1.31 -7.87 7.85
N PHE A 224 0.52 -8.90 8.19
CA PHE A 224 0.47 -10.12 7.38
C PHE A 224 -0.08 -9.87 5.96
N MET A 225 -1.11 -9.02 5.84
CA MET A 225 -1.69 -8.67 4.53
C MET A 225 -0.70 -7.89 3.66
N LEU A 226 0.01 -6.93 4.26
CA LEU A 226 1.09 -6.19 3.59
C LEU A 226 2.24 -7.12 3.19
N TRP A 227 2.63 -8.06 4.05
CA TRP A 227 3.73 -9.01 3.77
C TRP A 227 3.37 -9.97 2.61
N TRP A 228 2.13 -10.46 2.57
CA TRP A 228 1.59 -11.22 1.43
C TRP A 228 1.59 -10.39 0.15
N GLY A 229 1.06 -9.17 0.21
CA GLY A 229 1.04 -8.23 -0.92
C GLY A 229 2.43 -7.89 -1.45
N TRP A 230 3.41 -7.75 -0.56
CA TRP A 230 4.80 -7.41 -0.90
C TRP A 230 5.49 -8.46 -1.77
N LEU A 231 5.09 -9.74 -1.65
CA LEU A 231 5.63 -10.78 -2.52
C LEU A 231 5.27 -10.47 -3.96
N ALA A 232 3.99 -10.21 -4.25
CA ALA A 232 3.51 -9.82 -5.57
C ALA A 232 4.03 -8.43 -6.01
N PHE A 233 4.18 -7.48 -5.08
CA PHE A 233 4.77 -6.17 -5.33
C PHE A 233 6.18 -6.30 -5.93
N ASN A 234 7.03 -7.09 -5.26
CA ASN A 234 8.41 -7.29 -5.69
C ASN A 234 8.50 -8.27 -6.88
N CYS A 235 7.92 -9.47 -6.82
CA CYS A 235 8.06 -10.45 -7.91
C CYS A 235 7.25 -10.09 -9.17
N GLY A 236 6.15 -9.34 -9.05
CA GLY A 236 5.38 -8.81 -10.16
C GLY A 236 6.14 -7.73 -10.95
N SER A 237 7.08 -7.03 -10.31
CA SER A 237 7.88 -5.97 -10.93
C SER A 237 8.89 -6.45 -11.98
N THR A 238 9.05 -7.77 -12.19
CA THR A 238 9.70 -8.29 -13.42
C THR A 238 8.91 -8.01 -14.68
N PHE A 239 7.63 -7.65 -14.53
CA PHE A 239 6.72 -7.34 -15.61
C PHE A 239 6.63 -8.48 -16.64
N GLY A 240 6.51 -9.70 -16.13
CA GLY A 240 6.43 -10.95 -16.89
C GLY A 240 7.23 -12.10 -16.26
N ILE A 241 7.09 -13.28 -16.85
CA ILE A 241 7.81 -14.53 -16.48
C ILE A 241 8.46 -15.22 -17.69
N SER A 242 8.05 -14.86 -18.91
CA SER A 242 8.62 -15.30 -20.19
C SER A 242 10.05 -14.78 -20.40
N GLY A 243 10.76 -15.28 -21.41
CA GLY A 243 12.13 -14.85 -21.74
C GLY A 243 13.17 -15.11 -20.63
N GLY A 244 12.84 -15.91 -19.62
CA GLY A 244 13.67 -16.14 -18.43
C GLY A 244 13.32 -15.27 -17.22
N LYS A 245 12.41 -14.29 -17.35
CA LYS A 245 12.02 -13.37 -16.26
C LYS A 245 11.56 -14.06 -14.98
N TRP A 246 11.00 -15.27 -15.08
CA TRP A 246 10.64 -16.10 -13.93
C TRP A 246 11.80 -16.31 -12.95
N MET A 247 13.06 -16.30 -13.41
CA MET A 247 14.25 -16.40 -12.57
C MET A 247 14.42 -15.17 -11.68
N LEU A 248 14.26 -13.96 -12.25
CA LEU A 248 14.29 -12.71 -11.49
C LEU A 248 13.10 -12.63 -10.53
N ALA A 249 11.91 -13.05 -10.96
CA ALA A 249 10.69 -13.03 -10.14
C ALA A 249 10.83 -13.95 -8.92
N SER A 250 11.36 -15.15 -9.14
CA SER A 250 11.64 -16.13 -8.08
C SER A 250 12.70 -15.61 -7.10
N LYS A 251 13.78 -15.00 -7.61
CA LYS A 251 14.83 -14.40 -6.79
C LYS A 251 14.32 -13.20 -5.98
N ALA A 252 13.48 -12.34 -6.58
CA ALA A 252 12.83 -11.22 -5.91
C ALA A 252 11.93 -11.68 -4.74
N ALA A 253 11.07 -12.67 -4.95
CA ALA A 253 10.26 -13.25 -3.88
C ALA A 253 11.13 -13.84 -2.76
N PHE A 254 12.18 -14.58 -3.11
CA PHE A 254 13.09 -15.21 -2.16
C PHE A 254 13.85 -14.17 -1.30
N THR A 255 14.50 -13.18 -1.91
CA THR A 255 15.24 -12.14 -1.15
C THR A 255 14.30 -11.27 -0.32
N THR A 256 13.07 -11.03 -0.78
CA THR A 256 12.02 -10.32 -0.02
C THR A 256 11.70 -11.04 1.29
N LEU A 257 11.52 -12.36 1.25
CA LEU A 257 11.33 -13.18 2.45
C LEU A 257 12.58 -13.17 3.35
N ILE A 258 13.77 -13.34 2.79
CA ILE A 258 15.03 -13.33 3.58
C ILE A 258 15.25 -11.99 4.31
N ALA A 259 15.07 -10.87 3.61
CA ALA A 259 15.22 -9.53 4.19
C ALA A 259 14.18 -9.24 5.28
N SER A 260 12.90 -9.57 5.04
CA SER A 260 11.83 -9.38 6.02
C SER A 260 11.98 -10.25 7.26
N MET A 261 12.43 -11.51 7.12
CA MET A 261 12.77 -12.37 8.26
C MET A 261 13.96 -11.83 9.06
N ALA A 262 15.03 -11.38 8.40
CA ALA A 262 16.17 -10.74 9.06
C ALA A 262 15.77 -9.45 9.79
N GLY A 263 14.84 -8.68 9.22
CA GLY A 263 14.16 -7.55 9.84
C GLY A 263 13.38 -7.92 11.09
N GLY A 264 12.52 -8.93 11.02
CA GLY A 264 11.73 -9.42 12.15
C GLY A 264 12.61 -9.93 13.30
N ILE A 265 13.70 -10.64 13.00
CA ILE A 265 14.71 -11.05 14.00
C ILE A 265 15.35 -9.82 14.64
N THR A 266 15.74 -8.83 13.84
CA THR A 266 16.34 -7.57 14.32
C THR A 266 15.40 -6.80 15.23
N GLY A 267 14.14 -6.62 14.82
CA GLY A 267 13.10 -5.95 15.61
C GLY A 267 12.81 -6.67 16.93
N THR A 268 12.74 -8.00 16.89
CA THR A 268 12.56 -8.86 18.08
C THR A 268 13.70 -8.68 19.08
N LEU A 269 14.96 -8.74 18.61
CA LEU A 269 16.15 -8.58 19.44
C LEU A 269 16.27 -7.16 20.00
N VAL A 270 16.17 -6.13 19.14
CA VAL A 270 16.24 -4.73 19.55
C VAL A 270 15.12 -4.38 20.53
N SER A 271 13.91 -4.93 20.35
CA SER A 271 12.84 -4.82 21.34
C SER A 271 13.25 -5.45 22.66
N TYR A 272 13.62 -6.73 22.68
CA TYR A 272 13.92 -7.46 23.91
C TYR A 272 14.97 -6.75 24.76
N LEU A 273 16.04 -6.27 24.11
CA LEU A 273 17.11 -5.49 24.74
C LEU A 273 16.61 -4.12 25.22
N SER A 274 15.90 -3.37 24.37
CA SER A 274 15.47 -1.99 24.69
C SER A 274 14.30 -1.89 25.67
N LYS A 275 13.49 -2.94 25.78
CA LYS A 275 12.22 -2.97 26.53
C LYS A 275 12.30 -3.83 27.80
N ARG A 276 13.52 -4.08 28.30
CA ARG A 276 13.80 -4.83 29.54
C ARG A 276 13.23 -6.26 29.52
N GLY A 277 13.56 -7.01 28.48
CA GLY A 277 13.15 -8.42 28.32
C GLY A 277 11.74 -8.61 27.76
N LYS A 278 11.18 -7.61 27.08
CA LYS A 278 9.82 -7.66 26.50
C LYS A 278 9.83 -7.52 24.98
N TYR A 279 8.95 -8.27 24.34
CA TYR A 279 8.70 -8.18 22.90
C TYR A 279 7.56 -7.19 22.64
N ASP A 280 7.89 -6.07 22.00
CA ASP A 280 7.02 -4.96 21.67
C ASP A 280 6.51 -5.15 20.23
N VAL A 281 5.20 -5.20 20.08
CA VAL A 281 4.54 -5.50 18.79
C VAL A 281 4.86 -4.43 17.74
N GLY A 282 4.96 -3.15 18.14
CA GLY A 282 5.30 -2.07 17.20
C GLY A 282 6.74 -2.16 16.69
N TYR A 283 7.66 -2.63 17.53
CA TYR A 283 9.04 -2.88 17.10
C TYR A 283 9.10 -4.00 16.07
N LEU A 284 8.33 -5.08 16.26
CA LEU A 284 8.27 -6.20 15.32
C LEU A 284 7.68 -5.77 13.97
N ILE A 285 6.49 -5.13 13.99
CA ILE A 285 5.79 -4.65 12.79
C ILE A 285 6.67 -3.70 11.99
N ASN A 286 7.16 -2.63 12.62
CA ASN A 286 7.91 -1.59 11.92
C ASN A 286 9.25 -2.12 11.37
N SER A 287 9.86 -3.10 12.03
CA SER A 287 11.07 -3.74 11.54
C SER A 287 10.82 -4.62 10.32
N ILE A 288 9.75 -5.43 10.31
CA ILE A 288 9.37 -6.25 9.16
C ILE A 288 9.06 -5.34 7.96
N LEU A 289 8.19 -4.35 8.15
CA LEU A 289 7.79 -3.42 7.07
C LEU A 289 8.96 -2.59 6.55
N GLY A 290 9.83 -2.07 7.43
CA GLY A 290 11.04 -1.36 7.02
C GLY A 290 12.00 -2.22 6.20
N SER A 291 12.19 -3.49 6.58
CA SER A 291 13.03 -4.41 5.83
C SER A 291 12.45 -4.81 4.48
N LEU A 292 11.12 -4.89 4.37
CA LEU A 292 10.42 -5.06 3.10
C LEU A 292 10.64 -3.83 2.18
N VAL A 293 10.53 -2.61 2.69
CA VAL A 293 10.86 -1.37 1.94
C VAL A 293 12.32 -1.34 1.48
N ALA A 294 13.26 -1.74 2.35
CA ALA A 294 14.68 -1.69 2.08
C ALA A 294 15.12 -2.62 0.94
N ILE A 295 14.48 -3.78 0.78
CA ILE A 295 14.84 -4.76 -0.26
C ILE A 295 14.16 -4.48 -1.61
N THR A 296 13.03 -3.76 -1.62
CA THR A 296 12.20 -3.45 -2.81
C THR A 296 13.03 -3.07 -4.05
N ALA A 297 13.90 -2.06 -3.98
CA ALA A 297 14.69 -1.58 -5.12
C ALA A 297 15.72 -2.57 -5.69
N SER A 298 16.13 -3.57 -4.93
CA SER A 298 17.28 -4.44 -5.25
C SER A 298 16.95 -5.94 -5.26
N CYS A 299 15.69 -6.31 -5.02
CA CYS A 299 15.33 -7.69 -4.68
C CYS A 299 15.74 -8.78 -5.70
N PRO A 300 15.64 -8.63 -7.04
CA PRO A 300 16.14 -9.65 -7.96
C PRO A 300 17.65 -9.54 -8.21
N LEU A 301 18.33 -8.51 -7.69
CA LEU A 301 19.69 -8.15 -8.09
C LEU A 301 20.77 -8.46 -7.05
N VAL A 302 20.39 -8.74 -5.79
CA VAL A 302 21.34 -9.04 -4.69
C VAL A 302 21.37 -10.53 -4.33
N ARG A 303 22.43 -10.97 -3.64
CA ARG A 303 22.51 -12.33 -3.08
C ARG A 303 21.71 -12.45 -1.78
N SER A 304 21.39 -13.68 -1.39
CA SER A 304 20.60 -13.97 -0.20
C SER A 304 21.21 -13.44 1.10
N TYR A 305 22.53 -13.57 1.29
CA TYR A 305 23.24 -13.02 2.45
C TYR A 305 23.26 -11.48 2.47
N GLU A 306 23.18 -10.84 1.31
CA GLU A 306 23.09 -9.39 1.18
C GLU A 306 21.67 -8.91 1.53
N ALA A 307 20.64 -9.65 1.11
CA ALA A 307 19.26 -9.42 1.52
C ALA A 307 19.09 -9.49 3.05
N VAL A 308 19.81 -10.38 3.76
CA VAL A 308 19.86 -10.37 5.24
C VAL A 308 20.38 -9.03 5.75
N ILE A 309 21.54 -8.56 5.26
CA ILE A 309 22.16 -7.30 5.69
C ILE A 309 21.25 -6.10 5.39
N ILE A 310 20.70 -6.04 4.18
CA ILE A 310 19.80 -4.97 3.73
C ILE A 310 18.55 -4.92 4.63
N GLY A 311 17.96 -6.08 4.94
CA GLY A 311 16.84 -6.20 5.86
C GLY A 311 17.19 -5.74 7.28
N MET A 312 18.28 -6.25 7.87
CA MET A 312 18.72 -5.85 9.22
C MET A 312 18.95 -4.34 9.33
N VAL A 313 19.63 -3.74 8.35
CA VAL A 313 19.89 -2.29 8.36
C VAL A 313 18.60 -1.51 8.13
N GLY A 314 17.69 -1.95 7.25
CA GLY A 314 16.38 -1.32 7.06
C GLY A 314 15.55 -1.27 8.36
N ALA A 315 15.52 -2.38 9.11
CA ALA A 315 14.88 -2.41 10.43
C ALA A 315 15.51 -1.41 11.41
N LEU A 316 16.85 -1.33 11.47
CA LEU A 316 17.56 -0.38 12.33
C LEU A 316 17.32 1.08 11.90
N CYS A 317 17.31 1.37 10.60
CA CYS A 317 16.97 2.67 10.04
C CYS A 317 15.55 3.10 10.42
N THR A 318 14.56 2.22 10.29
CA THR A 318 13.18 2.48 10.73
C THR A 318 13.09 2.75 12.22
N LEU A 319 13.58 1.85 13.07
CA LEU A 319 13.49 2.00 14.53
C LEU A 319 14.25 3.23 15.03
N GLY A 320 15.41 3.53 14.42
CA GLY A 320 16.20 4.72 14.67
C GLY A 320 15.46 6.00 14.27
N CYS A 321 14.84 6.01 13.08
CA CYS A 321 14.09 7.15 12.57
C CYS A 321 12.81 7.41 13.39
N CYS A 322 12.02 6.39 13.75
CA CYS A 322 10.89 6.52 14.68
C CYS A 322 11.31 7.22 15.97
N ARG A 323 12.43 6.79 16.56
CA ARG A 323 12.97 7.35 17.80
C ARG A 323 13.55 8.77 17.62
N LEU A 324 14.01 9.12 16.43
CA LEU A 324 14.47 10.46 16.09
C LEU A 324 13.30 11.42 15.92
N MET A 325 12.25 11.03 15.19
CA MET A 325 11.03 11.83 15.01
C MET A 325 10.35 12.12 16.36
N ASP A 326 10.24 11.12 17.24
CA ASP A 326 9.73 11.32 18.61
C ASP A 326 10.58 12.31 19.44
N ARG A 327 11.91 12.31 19.27
CA ARG A 327 12.81 13.27 19.94
C ARG A 327 12.69 14.68 19.38
N LEU A 328 12.43 14.80 18.07
CA LEU A 328 12.19 16.07 17.39
C LEU A 328 10.73 16.56 17.54
N GLN A 329 9.89 15.81 18.26
CA GLN A 329 8.46 16.07 18.43
C GLN A 329 7.70 16.14 17.09
N ILE A 330 8.10 15.31 16.12
CA ILE A 330 7.41 15.14 14.83
C ILE A 330 6.47 13.93 14.97
N ASP A 331 5.17 14.20 15.04
CA ASP A 331 4.16 13.18 15.32
C ASP A 331 3.70 12.45 14.06
N ASP A 332 4.42 11.40 13.69
CA ASP A 332 3.99 10.41 12.70
C ASP A 332 3.26 9.27 13.42
N PRO A 333 1.91 9.19 13.35
CA PRO A 333 1.13 8.29 14.20
C PRO A 333 1.46 6.82 14.03
N VAL A 334 1.73 6.36 12.80
CA VAL A 334 1.97 4.94 12.46
C VAL A 334 3.43 4.64 12.13
N CYS A 335 4.30 5.65 12.25
CA CYS A 335 5.69 5.62 11.82
C CYS A 335 5.89 5.39 10.30
N ALA A 336 4.95 5.84 9.47
CA ALA A 336 5.00 5.70 8.01
C ALA A 336 6.25 6.35 7.39
N VAL A 337 6.62 7.54 7.82
CA VAL A 337 7.80 8.28 7.33
C VAL A 337 9.09 7.55 7.67
N ALA A 338 9.18 6.91 8.84
CA ALA A 338 10.33 6.11 9.21
C ALA A 338 10.41 4.80 8.43
N ILE A 339 9.29 4.06 8.36
CA ILE A 339 9.19 2.78 7.63
C ILE A 339 9.56 2.98 6.17
N HIS A 340 8.91 3.95 5.50
CA HIS A 340 9.04 4.12 4.06
C HIS A 340 10.20 5.04 3.66
N GLY A 341 10.46 6.13 4.40
CA GLY A 341 11.48 7.11 4.06
C GLY A 341 12.89 6.67 4.44
N ALA A 342 13.11 6.28 5.70
CA ALA A 342 14.46 5.88 6.15
C ALA A 342 14.91 4.56 5.50
N SER A 343 13.99 3.60 5.35
CA SER A 343 14.30 2.34 4.65
C SER A 343 14.32 2.50 3.13
N GLY A 344 13.52 3.40 2.56
CA GLY A 344 13.52 3.67 1.11
C GLY A 344 14.84 4.28 0.66
N LEU A 345 15.32 5.29 1.39
CA LEU A 345 16.64 5.88 1.21
C LEU A 345 17.75 4.83 1.38
N TRP A 346 17.68 3.99 2.43
CA TRP A 346 18.64 2.89 2.59
C TRP A 346 18.59 1.87 1.44
N GLY A 347 17.40 1.52 0.94
CA GLY A 347 17.24 0.60 -0.19
C GLY A 347 17.88 1.11 -1.48
N LEU A 348 17.69 2.39 -1.80
CA LEU A 348 18.37 3.03 -2.92
C LEU A 348 19.89 3.07 -2.75
N LEU A 349 20.41 3.32 -1.54
CA LEU A 349 21.85 3.22 -1.26
C LEU A 349 22.36 1.77 -1.37
N ALA A 350 21.57 0.79 -0.91
CA ALA A 350 21.91 -0.63 -0.97
C ALA A 350 22.04 -1.13 -2.42
N VAL A 351 21.22 -0.61 -3.35
CA VAL A 351 21.43 -0.81 -4.80
C VAL A 351 22.85 -0.40 -5.21
N GLY A 352 23.26 0.83 -4.87
CA GLY A 352 24.59 1.35 -5.19
C GLY A 352 25.76 0.57 -4.58
N LEU A 353 25.51 -0.24 -3.55
CA LEU A 353 26.52 -1.01 -2.83
C LEU A 353 26.59 -2.48 -3.28
N PHE A 354 25.45 -3.18 -3.31
CA PHE A 354 25.38 -4.65 -3.35
C PHE A 354 24.93 -5.26 -4.68
N VAL A 355 24.32 -4.48 -5.58
CA VAL A 355 23.70 -5.02 -6.80
C VAL A 355 24.73 -5.68 -7.72
N GLU A 356 24.40 -6.87 -8.21
CA GLU A 356 25.15 -7.55 -9.26
C GLU A 356 24.57 -7.21 -10.63
N ASP A 357 25.42 -7.25 -11.64
CA ASP A 357 25.05 -6.93 -13.01
C ASP A 357 24.00 -7.88 -13.59
N ASP A 358 22.92 -7.33 -14.14
CA ASP A 358 21.79 -8.08 -14.67
C ASP A 358 21.98 -8.39 -16.16
N ASN A 359 22.40 -9.61 -16.43
CA ASN A 359 22.60 -10.11 -17.79
C ASN A 359 21.30 -10.56 -18.49
N LEU A 360 20.13 -10.47 -17.82
CA LEU A 360 18.85 -10.86 -18.38
C LEU A 360 18.08 -9.66 -18.95
N GLU A 361 17.68 -8.71 -18.11
CA GLU A 361 16.87 -7.57 -18.53
C GLU A 361 17.71 -6.30 -18.78
N ASP A 362 19.01 -6.31 -18.43
CA ASP A 362 19.94 -5.16 -18.46
C ASP A 362 19.48 -4.00 -17.56
N LEU A 363 18.81 -4.32 -16.45
CA LEU A 363 18.29 -3.34 -15.48
C LEU A 363 19.40 -2.40 -14.96
N THR A 364 20.62 -2.92 -14.81
CA THR A 364 21.81 -2.23 -14.30
C THR A 364 22.58 -1.45 -15.37
N LYS A 365 22.28 -1.65 -16.65
CA LYS A 365 23.06 -1.15 -17.80
C LYS A 365 24.52 -1.58 -17.79
N ASN A 366 24.78 -2.88 -17.63
CA ASN A 366 26.12 -3.47 -17.54
C ASN A 366 26.95 -2.89 -16.37
N ARG A 367 26.36 -2.78 -15.17
CA ARG A 367 27.00 -2.18 -13.97
C ARG A 367 26.78 -3.01 -12.71
N ASN A 368 27.84 -3.01 -11.90
CA ASN A 368 27.85 -3.59 -10.57
C ASN A 368 27.80 -2.50 -9.48
N GLY A 369 27.38 -2.86 -8.28
CA GLY A 369 27.50 -2.03 -7.08
C GLY A 369 28.96 -1.86 -6.64
N LEU A 370 29.20 -0.89 -5.75
CA LEU A 370 30.54 -0.54 -5.27
C LEU A 370 31.28 -1.74 -4.64
N LEU A 371 30.58 -2.56 -3.84
CA LEU A 371 31.14 -3.74 -3.15
C LEU A 371 31.31 -4.95 -4.08
N LYS A 372 30.77 -4.87 -5.30
CA LYS A 372 30.93 -5.85 -6.39
C LYS A 372 32.00 -5.40 -7.42
N GLY A 373 32.71 -4.30 -7.16
CA GLY A 373 33.78 -3.79 -8.02
C GLY A 373 33.33 -2.82 -9.12
N GLY A 374 32.05 -2.42 -9.19
CA GLY A 374 31.54 -1.48 -10.20
C GLY A 374 31.90 0.00 -9.96
N GLY A 375 32.68 0.30 -8.92
CA GLY A 375 33.11 1.65 -8.59
C GLY A 375 31.97 2.55 -8.07
N PHE A 376 32.19 3.86 -8.10
CA PHE A 376 31.28 4.85 -7.51
C PHE A 376 30.13 5.29 -8.42
N TYR A 377 30.09 4.88 -9.70
CA TYR A 377 29.10 5.41 -10.65
C TYR A 377 27.67 5.05 -10.23
N LEU A 378 27.36 3.77 -10.03
CA LEU A 378 26.00 3.33 -9.69
C LEU A 378 25.55 3.97 -8.36
N LEU A 379 26.41 3.96 -7.33
CA LEU A 379 26.14 4.64 -6.06
C LEU A 379 25.88 6.15 -6.23
N GLY A 380 26.65 6.83 -7.08
CA GLY A 380 26.44 8.24 -7.40
C GLY A 380 25.09 8.51 -8.08
N ILE A 381 24.67 7.64 -9.00
CA ILE A 381 23.34 7.73 -9.63
C ILE A 381 22.22 7.45 -8.62
N GLN A 382 22.37 6.46 -7.73
CA GLN A 382 21.38 6.22 -6.68
C GLN A 382 21.25 7.39 -5.69
N VAL A 383 22.37 8.05 -5.35
CA VAL A 383 22.35 9.29 -4.55
C VAL A 383 21.66 10.43 -5.31
N LEU A 384 21.88 10.56 -6.62
CA LEU A 384 21.16 11.52 -7.46
C LEU A 384 19.65 11.24 -7.46
N THR A 385 19.23 9.97 -7.62
CA THR A 385 17.82 9.55 -7.51
C THR A 385 17.21 9.99 -6.19
N ILE A 386 17.84 9.66 -5.06
CA ILE A 386 17.40 10.09 -3.71
C ILE A 386 17.22 11.61 -3.66
N VAL A 387 18.21 12.39 -4.13
CA VAL A 387 18.15 13.86 -4.09
C VAL A 387 17.02 14.40 -4.96
N CYS A 388 16.83 13.86 -6.17
CA CYS A 388 15.77 14.27 -7.08
C CYS A 388 14.37 13.97 -6.50
N GLU A 389 14.14 12.74 -6.04
CA GLU A 389 12.86 12.31 -5.48
C GLU A 389 12.51 13.10 -4.20
N VAL A 390 13.45 13.20 -3.24
CA VAL A 390 13.22 13.95 -1.99
C VAL A 390 12.93 15.42 -2.30
N SER A 391 13.72 16.07 -3.16
CA SER A 391 13.55 17.48 -3.48
C SER A 391 12.22 17.77 -4.17
N TRP A 392 11.84 16.91 -5.13
CA TRP A 392 10.55 17.01 -5.82
C TRP A 392 9.40 16.80 -4.86
N SER A 393 9.35 15.63 -4.20
CA SER A 393 8.22 15.23 -3.38
C SER A 393 8.00 16.17 -2.20
N MET A 394 9.07 16.65 -1.54
CA MET A 394 8.92 17.63 -0.48
C MET A 394 8.43 18.99 -1.00
N LEU A 395 8.97 19.49 -2.11
CA LEU A 395 8.59 20.80 -2.67
C LEU A 395 7.15 20.79 -3.19
N THR A 396 6.78 19.81 -4.01
CA THR A 396 5.45 19.76 -4.62
C THR A 396 4.36 19.50 -3.59
N THR A 397 4.59 18.60 -2.63
CA THR A 397 3.63 18.36 -1.54
C THR A 397 3.52 19.57 -0.63
N PHE A 398 4.61 20.30 -0.35
CA PHE A 398 4.53 21.54 0.43
C PHE A 398 3.67 22.60 -0.27
N LEU A 399 3.90 22.85 -1.56
CA LEU A 399 3.11 23.82 -2.32
C LEU A 399 1.62 23.42 -2.42
N MET A 400 1.35 22.13 -2.63
CA MET A 400 -0.02 21.59 -2.69
C MET A 400 -0.75 21.69 -1.35
N LEU A 401 -0.13 21.24 -0.26
CA LEU A 401 -0.72 21.30 1.08
C LEU A 401 -0.86 22.74 1.57
N LEU A 402 0.04 23.65 1.17
CA LEU A 402 -0.08 25.08 1.45
C LEU A 402 -1.30 25.68 0.76
N LEU A 403 -1.59 25.28 -0.49
CA LEU A 403 -2.80 25.70 -1.20
C LEU A 403 -4.07 25.15 -0.52
N ILE A 404 -4.06 23.88 -0.11
CA ILE A 404 -5.18 23.22 0.58
C ILE A 404 -5.43 23.85 1.95
N ASP A 405 -4.40 24.09 2.75
CA ASP A 405 -4.53 24.70 4.08
C ASP A 405 -5.09 26.12 4.00
N ASN A 406 -4.62 26.92 3.04
CA ASN A 406 -5.12 28.28 2.80
C ASN A 406 -6.54 28.36 2.21
N THR A 407 -7.13 27.26 1.74
CA THR A 407 -8.45 27.26 1.09
C THR A 407 -9.52 26.46 1.84
N LEU A 408 -9.16 25.33 2.43
CA LEU A 408 -10.07 24.41 3.13
C LEU A 408 -9.72 24.22 4.62
N GLY A 409 -8.47 24.51 5.01
CA GLY A 409 -7.91 24.16 6.31
C GLY A 409 -7.50 22.69 6.38
N LEU A 410 -6.21 22.42 6.62
CA LEU A 410 -5.66 21.07 6.60
C LEU A 410 -5.96 20.29 7.89
N ARG A 411 -5.93 20.98 9.03
CA ARG A 411 -6.16 20.42 10.37
C ARG A 411 -7.60 20.66 10.84
N VAL A 412 -8.21 19.67 11.48
CA VAL A 412 -9.50 19.82 12.17
C VAL A 412 -9.40 20.72 13.40
N SER A 413 -10.53 21.20 13.91
CA SER A 413 -10.57 21.97 15.16
C SER A 413 -10.13 21.14 16.39
N LEU A 414 -9.78 21.82 17.48
CA LEU A 414 -9.38 21.19 18.74
C LEU A 414 -10.52 20.32 19.32
N GLU A 415 -11.76 20.76 19.13
CA GLU A 415 -12.99 20.09 19.55
C GLU A 415 -13.19 18.80 18.76
N GLU A 416 -13.04 18.85 17.42
CA GLU A 416 -13.13 17.68 16.53
C GLU A 416 -12.01 16.67 16.79
N GLU A 417 -10.76 17.12 16.98
CA GLU A 417 -9.62 16.23 17.30
C GLU A 417 -9.85 15.44 18.62
N ARG A 418 -10.53 16.07 19.58
CA ARG A 418 -10.89 15.47 20.87
C ARG A 418 -12.07 14.50 20.76
N LEU A 419 -13.10 14.85 19.99
CA LEU A 419 -14.28 14.01 19.75
C LEU A 419 -13.97 12.80 18.86
N GLY A 420 -13.10 12.98 17.88
CA GLY A 420 -12.69 11.97 16.90
C GLY A 420 -13.45 12.07 15.58
N ALA A 421 -12.72 11.83 14.49
CA ALA A 421 -13.23 11.97 13.14
C ALA A 421 -14.33 10.94 12.79
N ASP A 422 -14.38 9.78 13.48
CA ASP A 422 -15.47 8.80 13.32
C ASP A 422 -16.82 9.43 13.73
N PHE A 423 -16.84 10.26 14.77
CA PHE A 423 -18.04 10.99 15.18
C PHE A 423 -18.27 12.24 14.32
N CYS A 424 -17.25 13.07 14.15
CA CYS A 424 -17.39 14.38 13.51
C CYS A 424 -17.65 14.32 12.00
N GLU A 425 -16.98 13.42 11.27
CA GLU A 425 -17.05 13.36 9.81
C GLU A 425 -17.97 12.24 9.30
N HIS A 426 -18.14 11.17 10.08
CA HIS A 426 -18.97 10.00 9.69
C HIS A 426 -20.27 9.86 10.50
N GLY A 427 -20.49 10.69 11.52
CA GLY A 427 -21.67 10.62 12.39
C GLY A 427 -21.73 9.37 13.28
N LEU A 428 -20.66 8.57 13.32
CA LEU A 428 -20.63 7.29 14.01
C LEU A 428 -20.39 7.51 15.50
N ARG A 429 -21.45 7.31 16.28
CA ARG A 429 -21.35 7.24 17.74
C ARG A 429 -20.56 5.99 18.11
N ILE A 430 -19.36 6.17 18.63
CA ILE A 430 -18.58 5.07 19.20
C ILE A 430 -19.41 4.44 20.31
N THR A 431 -19.74 3.16 20.17
CA THR A 431 -20.43 2.36 21.20
C THR A 431 -19.49 2.00 22.34
N THR A 432 -18.80 3.00 22.90
CA THR A 432 -18.12 2.90 24.19
C THR A 432 -18.89 3.71 25.22
N LEU A 433 -19.14 3.10 26.38
CA LEU A 433 -19.87 3.65 27.53
C LEU A 433 -19.34 4.99 28.07
N ARG A 434 -18.21 5.48 27.54
CA ARG A 434 -17.63 6.79 27.88
C ARG A 434 -18.32 7.96 27.20
N LEU A 435 -18.87 7.82 25.99
CA LEU A 435 -19.51 8.97 25.33
C LEU A 435 -20.81 9.38 26.03
N SER A 436 -21.59 8.40 26.52
CA SER A 436 -22.73 8.67 27.40
C SER A 436 -22.30 9.25 28.76
N GLN A 437 -21.16 8.82 29.33
CA GLN A 437 -20.63 9.45 30.56
C GLN A 437 -20.17 10.89 30.37
N LEU A 438 -19.61 11.24 29.21
CA LEU A 438 -19.20 12.60 28.87
C LEU A 438 -20.40 13.50 28.56
N LEU A 439 -21.40 13.00 27.82
CA LEU A 439 -22.62 13.74 27.50
C LEU A 439 -23.56 13.88 28.71
N ASN A 440 -23.58 12.92 29.63
CA ASN A 440 -24.43 12.94 30.82
C ASN A 440 -23.78 13.64 32.03
N ASN A 441 -22.60 14.26 31.90
CA ASN A 441 -22.00 15.03 32.99
C ASN A 441 -21.54 16.44 32.55
N PRO A 442 -22.47 17.38 32.34
CA PRO A 442 -22.15 18.79 32.01
C PRO A 442 -21.42 19.55 33.13
N SER A 443 -21.33 18.96 34.32
CA SER A 443 -20.92 19.64 35.56
C SER A 443 -19.40 19.89 35.71
N ALA A 444 -18.57 19.37 34.80
CA ALA A 444 -17.11 19.37 34.97
C ALA A 444 -16.38 20.61 34.42
N SER A 445 -17.08 21.55 33.78
CA SER A 445 -16.46 22.69 33.07
C SER A 445 -16.49 24.04 33.79
N HIS A 446 -17.15 24.17 34.95
CA HIS A 446 -17.20 25.45 35.69
C HIS A 446 -17.02 25.30 37.21
N ASN A 447 -15.79 25.58 37.67
CA ASN A 447 -15.56 26.23 38.97
C ASN A 447 -14.13 26.79 39.05
N PRO A 448 -13.92 28.10 38.81
CA PRO A 448 -12.63 28.74 39.04
C PRO A 448 -12.47 29.13 40.52
N LEU A 449 -11.33 28.73 41.11
CA LEU A 449 -10.69 29.23 42.33
C LEU A 449 -11.60 29.85 43.41
N ASN A 450 -11.81 29.11 44.52
CA ASN A 450 -11.87 29.76 45.83
C ASN A 450 -11.40 28.82 46.97
N SER A 451 -10.11 28.89 47.27
CA SER A 451 -9.50 28.31 48.48
C SER A 451 -8.49 29.27 49.08
N ARG A 452 -8.99 30.34 49.73
CA ARG A 452 -8.21 31.14 50.67
C ARG A 452 -8.36 30.58 52.10
N THR A 453 -7.31 30.76 52.86
CA THR A 453 -6.93 30.02 54.07
C THR A 453 -7.53 30.54 55.39
N ASN A 454 -7.54 29.65 56.39
CA ASN A 454 -7.70 29.86 57.84
C ASN A 454 -9.10 30.14 58.38
N PRO A 455 -9.40 29.54 59.55
CA PRO A 455 -9.43 30.35 60.77
C PRO A 455 -8.43 29.90 61.85
N SER A 456 -8.20 30.78 62.82
CA SER A 456 -7.19 30.68 63.87
C SER A 456 -7.67 30.00 65.15
N ALA A 457 -6.78 29.18 65.73
CA ALA A 457 -6.48 29.01 67.16
C ALA A 457 -7.60 29.00 68.23
N SER A 458 -7.72 27.88 68.97
CA SER A 458 -7.94 27.90 70.43
C SER A 458 -7.65 26.56 71.14
N HIS A 459 -6.81 26.63 72.18
CA HIS A 459 -6.85 25.84 73.44
C HIS A 459 -6.54 24.31 73.55
N SER A 460 -5.29 24.07 73.99
CA SER A 460 -4.87 23.25 75.16
C SER A 460 -4.81 21.69 75.11
N PRO A 461 -3.93 21.05 75.95
CA PRO A 461 -3.33 19.75 75.63
C PRO A 461 -3.60 18.62 76.66
N LEU A 462 -3.17 17.39 76.35
CA LEU A 462 -2.91 16.32 77.32
C LEU A 462 -1.92 15.26 76.78
N ASN A 463 -0.90 14.94 77.59
CA ASN A 463 -0.23 13.66 77.88
C ASN A 463 -0.44 12.41 76.96
N SER A 464 0.52 11.50 76.76
CA SER A 464 1.87 11.30 77.33
C SER A 464 2.63 10.14 76.64
N ARG A 465 3.97 10.05 76.86
CA ARG A 465 4.85 8.85 77.05
C ARG A 465 4.35 7.44 76.62
N SER A 466 5.15 6.47 76.16
CA SER A 466 6.60 6.32 75.84
C SER A 466 6.90 4.83 75.52
N ASN A 467 8.01 4.50 74.82
CA ASN A 467 8.77 3.22 74.92
C ASN A 467 8.05 1.92 74.40
N LEU A 468 8.67 0.80 73.98
CA LEU A 468 10.03 0.26 73.69
C LEU A 468 9.87 -0.82 72.56
N LEU A 469 10.89 -1.20 71.75
CA LEU A 469 11.71 -2.44 71.82
C LEU A 469 11.02 -3.67 72.49
N GLU A 470 11.16 -4.95 72.08
CA GLU A 470 12.19 -5.64 71.28
C GLU A 470 11.72 -7.03 70.71
N ALA A 471 12.66 -7.86 70.22
CA ALA A 471 12.57 -8.97 69.27
C ALA A 471 12.02 -10.38 69.69
N SER A 472 11.73 -11.19 68.65
CA SER A 472 11.86 -12.69 68.56
C SER A 472 10.85 -13.57 69.34
N SER A 473 10.61 -14.86 69.05
CA SER A 473 11.20 -15.86 68.12
C SER A 473 10.19 -17.00 67.78
N SER A 474 10.55 -17.89 66.81
CA SER A 474 10.20 -19.35 66.72
C SER A 474 8.71 -19.79 66.63
N GLU A 475 8.31 -20.92 66.02
CA GLU A 475 8.89 -21.90 65.06
C GLU A 475 7.72 -22.78 64.55
N GLU A 476 7.79 -23.31 63.32
CA GLU A 476 7.56 -24.76 63.01
C GLU A 476 7.66 -25.03 61.49
N VAL A 477 8.35 -26.12 61.16
CA VAL A 477 8.61 -26.67 59.80
C VAL A 477 8.72 -28.19 59.92
N LEU A 478 8.27 -28.95 58.90
CA LEU A 478 8.77 -30.25 58.38
C LEU A 478 7.75 -30.72 57.30
N ASP A 479 8.06 -30.99 56.01
CA ASP A 479 8.97 -31.97 55.36
C ASP A 479 8.44 -33.43 55.48
N ASP A 480 8.49 -34.37 54.51
CA ASP A 480 9.09 -34.50 53.15
C ASP A 480 8.27 -35.54 52.28
N ARG A 481 8.73 -35.94 51.08
CA ARG A 481 8.11 -36.90 50.10
C ARG A 481 8.58 -38.37 50.32
N PRO A 482 8.63 -39.33 49.35
CA PRO A 482 7.88 -39.62 48.08
C PRO A 482 7.47 -41.13 47.87
N ARG A 483 6.65 -41.50 46.84
CA ARG A 483 6.88 -42.62 45.84
C ARG A 483 5.68 -43.10 44.95
N LYS A 484 6.01 -43.34 43.66
CA LYS A 484 5.64 -44.43 42.68
C LYS A 484 4.18 -44.83 42.30
N GLU A 485 3.91 -44.65 40.99
CA GLU A 485 3.39 -45.61 39.97
C GLU A 485 2.30 -46.67 40.28
N ARG A 486 1.20 -46.67 39.49
CA ARG A 486 0.79 -47.84 38.66
C ARG A 486 -0.26 -47.54 37.56
N ASN A 487 -0.15 -48.33 36.49
CA ASN A 487 -0.82 -48.31 35.19
C ASN A 487 -2.37 -48.25 35.15
N GLY A 488 -2.91 -47.48 34.19
CA GLY A 488 -3.41 -48.07 32.93
C GLY A 488 -4.93 -48.25 32.71
N PHE A 489 -5.52 -47.42 31.82
CA PHE A 489 -6.44 -47.88 30.77
C PHE A 489 -6.60 -46.85 29.63
N ARG A 490 -6.73 -47.36 28.39
CA ARG A 490 -7.13 -46.70 27.13
C ARG A 490 -7.94 -47.76 26.34
N PRO A 491 -8.67 -47.45 25.25
CA PRO A 491 -9.02 -46.14 24.68
C PRO A 491 -10.55 -46.00 24.41
N ARG A 492 -10.99 -44.85 23.87
CA ARG A 492 -11.87 -44.87 22.69
C ARG A 492 -11.71 -43.59 21.86
N SER A 493 -11.83 -43.76 20.56
CA SER A 493 -11.65 -42.74 19.53
C SER A 493 -12.97 -42.05 19.18
N ARG A 494 -12.89 -40.80 18.69
CA ARG A 494 -13.52 -40.40 17.42
C ARG A 494 -13.01 -39.04 16.94
N SER A 495 -12.69 -38.99 15.66
CA SER A 495 -12.53 -37.77 14.86
C SER A 495 -13.87 -37.07 14.65
N VAL A 496 -13.86 -35.76 14.45
CA VAL A 496 -14.91 -35.02 13.74
C VAL A 496 -14.24 -34.04 12.78
N SER A 497 -14.77 -33.97 11.57
CA SER A 497 -14.27 -33.22 10.42
C SER A 497 -14.83 -31.79 10.35
N TRP A 498 -14.22 -30.98 9.50
CA TRP A 498 -14.77 -29.70 9.02
C TRP A 498 -15.88 -29.91 7.97
N PHE A 499 -16.64 -28.83 7.75
CA PHE A 499 -17.74 -28.66 6.79
C PHE A 499 -18.97 -29.56 6.98
N ASP A 500 -20.04 -28.95 7.49
CA ASP A 500 -21.32 -29.01 6.76
C ASP A 500 -22.16 -27.73 7.00
N SER A 501 -23.33 -27.66 6.37
CA SER A 501 -23.90 -26.43 5.83
C SER A 501 -25.28 -26.05 6.40
N ASN A 502 -25.58 -24.75 6.31
CA ASN A 502 -26.89 -24.11 6.55
C ASN A 502 -27.36 -24.02 8.03
N PRO A 503 -28.04 -22.91 8.41
CA PRO A 503 -29.49 -23.06 8.58
C PRO A 503 -30.33 -21.89 8.05
N SER A 504 -31.55 -22.24 7.64
CA SER A 504 -32.60 -21.32 7.22
C SER A 504 -33.33 -20.64 8.38
N LEU A 505 -33.79 -19.40 8.15
CA LEU A 505 -34.99 -18.76 8.70
C LEU A 505 -35.19 -18.76 10.24
N GLY A 506 -34.96 -17.59 10.85
CA GLY A 506 -35.40 -17.25 12.21
C GLY A 506 -35.94 -15.83 12.29
N SER A 507 -37.28 -15.70 12.34
CA SER A 507 -38.09 -14.53 12.72
C SER A 507 -37.40 -13.19 13.01
N VAL A 508 -37.64 -12.19 12.15
CA VAL A 508 -37.53 -10.78 12.53
C VAL A 508 -38.69 -10.44 13.47
N GLN A 509 -38.38 -10.01 14.69
CA GLN A 509 -39.39 -9.54 15.64
C GLN A 509 -39.56 -8.03 15.49
N GLU A 510 -40.68 -7.60 14.91
CA GLU A 510 -41.04 -6.18 14.84
C GLU A 510 -41.25 -5.62 16.25
N ILE A 511 -40.48 -4.59 16.62
CA ILE A 511 -40.84 -3.71 17.75
C ILE A 511 -41.41 -2.42 17.15
N ASN A 512 -42.73 -2.42 17.06
CA ASN A 512 -43.53 -1.30 16.57
C ASN A 512 -43.91 -0.40 17.75
N ILE A 513 -43.45 0.86 17.76
CA ILE A 513 -43.85 1.87 18.75
C ILE A 513 -44.32 3.15 18.02
N TYR A 514 -45.62 3.21 17.79
CA TYR A 514 -46.45 4.41 17.60
C TYR A 514 -47.27 4.62 18.88
N GLY A 515 -47.69 5.81 19.33
CA GLY A 515 -47.43 7.21 18.91
C GLY A 515 -47.14 8.08 20.16
N ASP A 516 -47.21 9.43 20.16
CA ASP A 516 -47.96 10.34 19.29
C ASP A 516 -47.27 11.72 19.09
N HIS A 517 -47.47 12.27 17.88
CA HIS A 517 -47.71 13.69 17.48
C HIS A 517 -46.91 14.89 18.11
N VAL A 518 -46.55 15.99 17.41
CA VAL A 518 -47.25 16.77 16.35
C VAL A 518 -46.26 17.51 15.37
N ARG A 519 -46.46 17.30 14.06
CA ARG A 519 -46.36 18.20 12.86
C ARG A 519 -45.42 19.43 12.79
N GLU A 520 -44.68 19.54 11.67
CA GLU A 520 -44.85 20.53 10.56
C GLU A 520 -43.96 20.15 9.35
N ARG A 521 -44.48 19.51 8.29
CA ARG A 521 -45.05 20.05 7.03
C ARG A 521 -44.09 20.80 6.07
N THR A 522 -43.55 20.03 5.11
CA THR A 522 -43.07 20.49 3.80
C THR A 522 -44.19 21.13 2.96
N LEU A 523 -43.93 22.28 2.32
CA LEU A 523 -44.77 22.81 1.24
C LEU A 523 -43.93 23.47 0.13
N VAL A 524 -44.04 22.93 -1.08
CA VAL A 524 -43.65 23.59 -2.33
C VAL A 524 -44.91 24.11 -3.01
N LYS A 525 -45.02 25.43 -3.24
CA LYS A 525 -45.73 25.99 -4.42
C LYS A 525 -45.57 27.50 -4.62
N THR A 526 -45.31 27.83 -5.88
CA THR A 526 -45.17 29.11 -6.60
C THR A 526 -46.32 30.12 -6.44
N ALA A 527 -45.99 31.42 -6.31
CA ALA A 527 -46.76 32.59 -6.80
C ALA A 527 -46.04 33.93 -6.44
N ILE A 528 -46.15 35.09 -7.14
CA ILE A 528 -46.35 35.41 -8.58
C ILE A 528 -46.14 36.94 -8.80
N LYS A 529 -45.41 37.35 -9.87
CA LYS A 529 -45.46 38.67 -10.58
C LYS A 529 -45.18 39.99 -9.77
N GLN A 530 -44.91 41.17 -10.34
CA GLN A 530 -44.76 41.68 -11.72
C GLN A 530 -43.51 42.61 -11.82
N ASN A 531 -42.89 42.69 -13.01
CA ASN A 531 -42.73 44.00 -13.67
C ASN A 531 -42.67 43.82 -15.20
N VAL A 532 -43.19 44.79 -15.97
CA VAL A 532 -43.56 44.61 -17.39
C VAL A 532 -42.99 45.70 -18.30
N LYS A 533 -42.42 45.28 -19.45
CA LYS A 533 -42.39 45.93 -20.78
C LYS A 533 -41.49 45.07 -21.71
N GLY A 534 -41.80 44.73 -22.96
CA GLY A 534 -43.02 44.90 -23.78
C GLY A 534 -42.69 44.84 -25.28
N SER A 535 -43.63 44.33 -26.14
CA SER A 535 -43.53 44.16 -27.62
C SER A 535 -42.92 42.81 -28.09
N LYS A 536 -43.67 41.83 -28.65
CA LYS A 536 -44.33 41.71 -29.99
C LYS A 536 -43.31 41.64 -31.15
N LYS A 537 -43.39 40.77 -32.18
CA LYS A 537 -44.39 39.76 -32.65
C LYS A 537 -43.69 38.74 -33.61
N SER A 538 -44.37 37.64 -33.96
CA SER A 538 -43.98 36.58 -34.94
C SER A 538 -44.69 36.78 -36.32
N PRO A 539 -44.72 35.83 -37.31
CA PRO A 539 -43.72 34.86 -37.88
C PRO A 539 -43.69 34.80 -39.46
N SER A 540 -42.86 33.87 -40.01
CA SER A 540 -43.12 32.97 -41.19
C SER A 540 -42.65 33.28 -42.65
N THR A 541 -42.49 32.18 -43.42
CA THR A 541 -42.24 31.99 -44.88
C THR A 541 -40.81 32.28 -45.41
N SER A 542 -40.02 31.33 -45.96
CA SER A 542 -40.06 30.50 -47.21
C SER A 542 -39.14 31.13 -48.33
N SER A 543 -38.55 30.45 -49.33
CA SER A 543 -38.56 29.06 -49.83
C SER A 543 -37.33 28.74 -50.75
N ALA A 544 -37.01 27.44 -50.92
CA ALA A 544 -36.56 26.76 -52.18
C ALA A 544 -35.27 27.19 -52.95
N ALA A 545 -34.66 26.39 -53.85
CA ALA A 545 -34.49 24.92 -54.01
C ALA A 545 -33.58 24.64 -55.25
N THR A 546 -33.02 23.42 -55.39
CA THR A 546 -33.19 22.48 -56.55
C THR A 546 -32.03 21.49 -56.76
N SER A 547 -32.38 20.28 -57.23
CA SER A 547 -31.54 19.18 -57.75
C SER A 547 -32.02 18.81 -59.18
N PRO A 548 -31.37 17.89 -59.94
CA PRO A 548 -31.90 16.50 -60.03
C PRO A 548 -30.88 15.37 -60.47
N PRO A 549 -31.30 14.07 -60.57
CA PRO A 549 -30.41 12.89 -60.80
C PRO A 549 -30.78 11.92 -61.96
N SER A 550 -29.94 10.87 -62.17
CA SER A 550 -30.21 9.58 -62.87
C SER A 550 -29.05 8.55 -62.59
N LYS A 551 -29.01 7.23 -62.94
CA LYS A 551 -29.93 6.27 -63.60
C LYS A 551 -29.55 4.77 -63.27
N LEU A 552 -30.54 3.87 -63.35
CA LEU A 552 -30.64 2.37 -63.38
C LEU A 552 -29.43 1.38 -63.47
N GLY A 553 -29.60 0.14 -62.94
CA GLY A 553 -28.66 -1.01 -63.13
C GLY A 553 -29.00 -2.46 -62.64
N ASN A 554 -30.26 -2.94 -62.67
CA ASN A 554 -30.76 -4.35 -62.69
C ASN A 554 -30.06 -5.60 -62.02
N THR A 555 -30.80 -6.22 -61.07
CA THR A 555 -31.14 -7.68 -60.91
C THR A 555 -30.08 -8.82 -60.87
N LYS A 556 -30.15 -9.67 -59.80
CA LYS A 556 -30.84 -11.00 -59.83
C LYS A 556 -30.91 -11.71 -58.46
N ARG A 557 -32.01 -12.44 -58.22
CA ARG A 557 -32.21 -13.39 -57.10
C ARG A 557 -31.63 -14.78 -57.45
N ARG A 558 -31.10 -15.51 -56.47
CA ARG A 558 -31.44 -16.94 -56.27
C ARG A 558 -31.02 -17.44 -54.88
N ALA A 559 -31.98 -17.98 -54.16
CA ALA A 559 -31.75 -18.99 -53.12
C ALA A 559 -32.20 -20.35 -53.69
N VAL A 560 -31.62 -21.48 -53.22
CA VAL A 560 -32.28 -22.79 -53.02
C VAL A 560 -31.27 -23.83 -52.50
N LYS A 561 -31.66 -24.49 -51.41
CA LYS A 561 -31.35 -25.86 -50.93
C LYS A 561 -29.99 -26.53 -51.25
N GLY A 562 -29.17 -26.56 -50.20
CA GLY A 562 -28.56 -27.74 -49.55
C GLY A 562 -28.59 -29.16 -50.16
N SER A 563 -27.49 -29.87 -49.90
CA SER A 563 -27.43 -31.32 -49.71
C SER A 563 -26.33 -31.67 -48.70
N ARG A 564 -26.64 -32.65 -47.83
CA ARG A 564 -25.74 -33.27 -46.84
C ARG A 564 -24.99 -34.42 -47.53
N LEU A 565 -23.71 -34.63 -47.21
CA LEU A 565 -23.08 -35.96 -47.27
C LEU A 565 -21.75 -35.96 -46.48
N GLU A 566 -21.51 -37.06 -45.78
CA GLU A 566 -20.30 -37.34 -45.01
C GLU A 566 -19.22 -37.96 -45.92
N ASN A 567 -17.94 -37.84 -45.56
CA ASN A 567 -17.02 -38.97 -45.63
C ASN A 567 -15.73 -38.74 -44.85
N VAL A 568 -15.15 -39.84 -44.39
CA VAL A 568 -13.97 -39.94 -43.52
C VAL A 568 -12.82 -40.60 -44.31
N ALA A 569 -11.57 -40.32 -43.88
CA ALA A 569 -10.39 -41.22 -43.90
C ALA A 569 -9.15 -40.80 -44.73
N ASN A 570 -8.01 -40.98 -44.05
CA ASN A 570 -6.68 -41.45 -44.53
C ASN A 570 -5.59 -40.45 -45.01
N ILE A 571 -4.57 -40.28 -44.14
CA ILE A 571 -3.21 -40.91 -44.21
C ILE A 571 -2.36 -40.53 -45.47
N PRO A 572 -1.09 -40.09 -45.32
CA PRO A 572 -0.05 -41.01 -44.83
C PRO A 572 1.08 -40.49 -43.92
N ALA A 573 1.65 -41.44 -43.18
CA ALA A 573 3.02 -41.40 -42.66
C ALA A 573 3.99 -42.01 -43.69
N GLN A 574 5.28 -41.66 -43.59
CA GLN A 574 6.37 -42.36 -44.28
C GLN A 574 7.58 -42.49 -43.34
N GLU A 575 8.54 -43.31 -43.74
CA GLU A 575 9.21 -44.28 -42.86
C GLU A 575 10.73 -44.36 -43.09
N ILE A 576 11.45 -44.90 -42.09
CA ILE A 576 12.75 -45.61 -42.22
C ILE A 576 14.01 -44.77 -42.60
N GLN A 577 14.99 -44.72 -41.69
CA GLN A 577 16.23 -45.52 -41.84
C GLN A 577 16.95 -45.79 -40.50
N ASP A 578 17.59 -46.95 -40.43
CA ASP A 578 18.23 -47.60 -39.27
C ASP A 578 19.76 -47.65 -39.50
N GLY A 579 20.59 -47.79 -38.45
CA GLY A 579 22.05 -47.88 -38.63
C GLY A 579 22.96 -47.80 -37.40
N SER A 580 23.21 -48.95 -36.76
CA SER A 580 24.47 -49.36 -36.06
C SER A 580 25.13 -48.42 -35.01
N ARG A 581 25.08 -48.77 -33.70
CA ARG A 581 26.05 -49.61 -32.92
C ARG A 581 27.43 -48.96 -32.64
N ASN A 582 27.79 -48.73 -31.37
CA ASN A 582 28.44 -49.67 -30.43
C ASN A 582 29.20 -48.94 -29.27
N ASP A 583 29.40 -49.68 -28.16
CA ASP A 583 30.35 -49.48 -27.05
C ASP A 583 30.08 -48.34 -26.03
N ARG A 584 29.67 -48.63 -24.78
CA ARG A 584 30.43 -49.16 -23.59
C ARG A 584 31.26 -48.04 -22.92
N ILE A 585 31.28 -47.82 -21.59
CA ILE A 585 30.91 -48.64 -20.41
C ILE A 585 30.54 -47.74 -19.20
N SER A 586 29.91 -48.35 -18.18
CA SER A 586 29.45 -47.94 -16.82
C SER A 586 30.07 -46.70 -16.12
N ASP A 587 29.39 -46.02 -15.18
CA ASP A 587 28.95 -46.53 -13.85
C ASP A 587 27.69 -45.84 -13.25
N ASP A 588 26.79 -46.68 -12.74
CA ASP A 588 26.03 -46.65 -11.46
C ASP A 588 26.30 -45.50 -10.45
N LEU A 589 25.39 -45.06 -9.55
CA LEU A 589 23.98 -45.36 -9.22
C LEU A 589 23.53 -44.30 -8.19
N ILE A 590 22.27 -43.81 -8.23
CA ILE A 590 21.41 -43.42 -7.07
C ILE A 590 20.07 -42.87 -7.62
N PRO A 591 18.90 -43.34 -7.14
CA PRO A 591 17.58 -42.97 -7.70
C PRO A 591 16.91 -41.76 -7.01
N PRO A 592 15.89 -41.13 -7.63
CA PRO A 592 15.18 -39.99 -7.07
C PRO A 592 14.06 -40.41 -6.11
N SER A 593 13.94 -39.73 -4.98
CA SER A 593 12.78 -39.83 -4.07
C SER A 593 11.86 -38.60 -4.22
N VAL A 594 10.84 -38.75 -5.06
CA VAL A 594 9.67 -37.86 -5.10
C VAL A 594 8.89 -37.97 -3.78
N LEU A 595 8.54 -36.84 -3.18
CA LEU A 595 7.34 -36.68 -2.36
C LEU A 595 6.82 -35.23 -2.49
N PRO A 596 5.50 -35.00 -2.61
CA PRO A 596 4.94 -33.67 -2.82
C PRO A 596 4.61 -32.96 -1.50
N LEU A 597 4.81 -31.65 -1.46
CA LEU A 597 4.05 -30.66 -0.69
C LEU A 597 4.22 -29.28 -1.33
#